data_AF-A0A849DYV3-F1
#
_entry.id   AF-A0A849DYV3-F1
#
_cell.length_a   1.000
_cell.length_b   1.000
_cell.length_c   1.000
_cell.angle_alpha   90.00
_cell.angle_beta   90.00
_cell.angle_gamma   90.00
#
_symmetry.space_group_name_H-M   'P 1'
#
loop_
_entity.id
_entity.type
_entity.pdbx_description
1 polymer ?
#
loop_
_entity_poly.entity_id
_entity_poly.type
_entity_poly.pdbx_seq_one_letter_code
_entity_poly.pdbx_strand_id
1 'polypeptide(L)'
;MKRIDRYLEEMIEKGASDIHLSTNHQPCFRIDGEMLFLRGTEKFTSEELREILYEFCPERNIQELEETWDTDFSYELPGSGRFRVNIFFDDEGIGCVMRVIPSRVPTFEELNISEGVRSFCFLNKGLVIVTGPTGSGKSTTLAAMVDLINRTRRQHLITIEDPVEFKHRSLGCLVNQREVHVHTKSFSSALRAALREDPDIVLVGEMRDLETMEIAIETAETGHLVFGTLHTNTAATTVDRIIDKFPADRQNQIRTMLADSLKGVIAQTLCKRIGGGRIAACEILVVTPAVAANIREGKTHQIPSLMQTGRSVGMSTFGDDLLSLVKRGIITPEEAYVNAIDKVYLQKKFLEEEINLDLSMSELDDVDEEVANEEESSKSEKARKRLHVNPNDTSALRELILVLATDESPDERNGHEALEYAQKLLDITGQSDALTLVLISAAYAELQHFTEASEWARKALKVAKVNKQKDLSVRVQRYINLYKRSIPLRGEAA
;
A
#
# COMPACT_ATOMS: atom_id res chain seq x y z
N MET A 1 -15.98 19.39 -21.57
CA MET A 1 -15.01 18.99 -20.54
C MET A 1 -15.82 18.69 -19.31
N LYS A 2 -15.74 17.46 -18.81
CA LYS A 2 -16.51 17.02 -17.64
C LYS A 2 -15.94 17.70 -16.39
N ARG A 3 -16.73 17.79 -15.32
CA ARG A 3 -16.26 18.44 -14.08
C ARG A 3 -15.02 17.75 -13.50
N ILE A 4 -14.96 16.43 -13.61
CA ILE A 4 -13.84 15.62 -13.12
C ILE A 4 -12.52 15.88 -13.85
N ASP A 5 -12.56 16.23 -15.15
CA ASP A 5 -11.38 16.33 -16.02
C ASP A 5 -10.33 17.31 -15.44
N ARG A 6 -10.76 18.42 -14.83
CA ARG A 6 -9.86 19.41 -14.22
C ARG A 6 -9.06 18.85 -13.06
N TYR A 7 -9.71 18.06 -12.20
CA TYR A 7 -9.04 17.43 -11.07
C TYR A 7 -8.04 16.38 -11.55
N LEU A 8 -8.33 15.68 -12.64
CA LEU A 8 -7.44 14.68 -13.24
C LEU A 8 -6.23 15.32 -13.93
N GLU A 9 -6.39 16.47 -14.57
CA GLU A 9 -5.27 17.25 -15.11
C GLU A 9 -4.35 17.74 -13.98
N GLU A 10 -4.93 18.31 -12.91
CA GLU A 10 -4.18 18.76 -11.73
C GLU A 10 -3.48 17.60 -11.01
N MET A 11 -4.14 16.45 -10.92
CA MET A 11 -3.57 15.21 -10.39
C MET A 11 -2.30 14.81 -11.13
N ILE A 12 -2.33 14.80 -12.47
CA ILE A 12 -1.18 14.48 -13.31
C ILE A 12 -0.08 15.53 -13.16
N GLU A 13 -0.42 16.82 -13.19
CA GLU A 13 0.54 17.92 -13.07
C GLU A 13 1.30 17.88 -11.74
N LYS A 14 0.62 17.53 -10.66
CA LYS A 14 1.21 17.38 -9.31
C LYS A 14 1.92 16.04 -9.08
N GLY A 15 1.88 15.12 -10.05
CA GLY A 15 2.50 13.80 -9.91
C GLY A 15 1.81 12.89 -8.88
N ALA A 16 0.52 13.10 -8.63
CA ALA A 16 -0.25 12.28 -7.69
C ALA A 16 -0.55 10.88 -8.25
N SER A 17 -0.52 9.86 -7.40
CA SER A 17 -0.83 8.47 -7.76
C SER A 17 -2.33 8.19 -7.79
N ASP A 18 -3.07 8.77 -6.83
CA ASP A 18 -4.50 8.59 -6.64
C ASP A 18 -5.20 9.93 -6.32
N ILE A 19 -6.43 10.10 -6.78
CA ILE A 19 -7.36 11.14 -6.29
C ILE A 19 -8.50 10.45 -5.54
N HIS A 20 -8.85 10.99 -4.39
CA HIS A 20 -9.92 10.54 -3.53
C HIS A 20 -10.98 11.63 -3.42
N LEU A 21 -12.22 11.29 -3.74
CA LEU A 21 -13.39 12.14 -3.60
C LEU A 21 -14.37 11.43 -2.66
N SER A 22 -14.82 12.10 -1.61
CA SER A 22 -15.83 11.56 -0.70
C SER A 22 -16.78 12.67 -0.26
N THR A 23 -17.99 12.28 0.10
CA THR A 23 -19.05 13.18 0.56
C THR A 23 -18.58 13.94 1.80
N ASN A 24 -18.91 15.23 1.92
CA ASN A 24 -18.50 16.15 3.00
C ASN A 24 -16.97 16.34 3.20
N HIS A 25 -16.16 15.82 2.29
CA HIS A 25 -14.71 15.98 2.30
C HIS A 25 -14.24 16.86 1.14
N GLN A 26 -13.06 17.48 1.32
CA GLN A 26 -12.34 18.10 0.21
C GLN A 26 -11.71 17.00 -0.65
N PRO A 27 -11.60 17.18 -1.97
CA PRO A 27 -10.76 16.34 -2.82
C PRO A 27 -9.37 16.18 -2.21
N CYS A 28 -8.83 14.97 -2.28
CA CYS A 28 -7.53 14.65 -1.74
C CYS A 28 -6.69 13.91 -2.79
N PHE A 29 -5.44 14.32 -2.94
CA PHE A 29 -4.45 13.59 -3.73
C PHE A 29 -3.61 12.69 -2.85
N ARG A 30 -3.18 11.56 -3.39
CA ARG A 30 -2.09 10.77 -2.83
C ARG A 30 -0.80 11.13 -3.58
N ILE A 31 0.17 11.71 -2.89
CA ILE A 31 1.49 12.07 -3.46
C ILE A 31 2.55 11.41 -2.58
N ASP A 32 3.42 10.61 -3.19
CA ASP A 32 4.49 9.87 -2.50
C ASP A 32 4.01 9.03 -1.29
N GLY A 33 2.76 8.58 -1.32
CA GLY A 33 2.13 7.77 -0.27
C GLY A 33 1.27 8.57 0.71
N GLU A 34 1.45 9.89 0.79
CA GLU A 34 0.73 10.76 1.72
C GLU A 34 -0.56 11.34 1.14
N MET A 35 -1.57 11.52 1.99
CA MET A 35 -2.88 12.11 1.63
C MET A 35 -2.87 13.63 1.80
N LEU A 36 -2.97 14.36 0.70
CA LEU A 36 -2.94 15.82 0.64
C LEU A 36 -4.29 16.39 0.19
N PHE A 37 -5.05 16.93 1.14
CA PHE A 37 -6.30 17.63 0.85
C PHE A 37 -6.07 18.92 0.07
N LEU A 38 -6.87 19.14 -0.98
CA LEU A 38 -6.85 20.36 -1.78
C LEU A 38 -7.47 21.52 -1.00
N ARG A 39 -6.67 22.14 -0.13
CA ARG A 39 -7.12 23.28 0.67
C ARG A 39 -7.58 24.43 -0.22
N GLY A 40 -8.74 24.98 0.09
CA GLY A 40 -9.35 26.07 -0.67
C GLY A 40 -10.40 25.61 -1.69
N THR A 41 -10.58 24.30 -1.89
CA THR A 41 -11.75 23.78 -2.59
C THR A 41 -12.94 23.63 -1.64
N GLU A 42 -14.14 23.71 -2.18
CA GLU A 42 -15.36 23.38 -1.43
C GLU A 42 -15.45 21.87 -1.19
N LYS A 43 -16.22 21.50 -0.16
CA LYS A 43 -16.57 20.11 0.12
C LYS A 43 -17.73 19.73 -0.78
N PHE A 44 -17.73 18.52 -1.31
CA PHE A 44 -18.87 18.04 -2.09
C PHE A 44 -20.00 17.56 -1.20
N THR A 45 -21.24 17.86 -1.57
CA THR A 45 -22.40 17.14 -1.03
C THR A 45 -22.55 15.79 -1.73
N SER A 46 -23.33 14.87 -1.15
CA SER A 46 -23.58 13.56 -1.75
C SER A 46 -24.23 13.68 -3.13
N GLU A 47 -25.19 14.59 -3.27
CA GLU A 47 -25.88 14.86 -4.54
C GLU A 47 -24.92 15.42 -5.59
N GLU A 48 -24.10 16.41 -5.22
CA GLU A 48 -23.15 17.03 -6.13
C GLU A 48 -22.11 16.02 -6.62
N LEU A 49 -21.53 15.23 -5.70
CA LEU A 49 -20.54 14.22 -6.05
C LEU A 49 -21.16 13.15 -6.94
N ARG A 50 -22.39 12.68 -6.64
CA ARG A 50 -23.11 11.74 -7.50
C ARG A 50 -23.28 12.28 -8.92
N GLU A 51 -23.71 13.54 -9.06
CA GLU A 51 -23.84 14.16 -10.38
C GLU A 51 -22.50 14.21 -11.14
N ILE A 52 -21.41 14.60 -10.47
CA ILE A 52 -20.06 14.64 -11.08
C ILE A 52 -19.65 13.25 -11.54
N LEU A 53 -19.84 12.23 -10.70
CA LEU A 53 -19.43 10.87 -11.01
C LEU A 53 -20.25 10.26 -12.16
N TYR A 54 -21.55 10.55 -12.21
CA TYR A 54 -22.45 9.99 -13.23
C TYR A 54 -22.22 10.63 -14.62
N GLU A 55 -21.56 11.80 -14.71
CA GLU A 55 -21.15 12.38 -16.00
C GLU A 55 -20.17 11.50 -16.79
N PHE A 56 -19.40 10.66 -16.11
CA PHE A 56 -18.39 9.82 -16.75
C PHE A 56 -18.47 8.34 -16.46
N CYS A 57 -19.24 7.94 -15.45
CA CYS A 57 -19.55 6.54 -15.22
C CYS A 57 -20.32 5.94 -16.42
N PRO A 58 -19.87 4.81 -17.01
CA PRO A 58 -20.63 4.11 -18.03
C PRO A 58 -22.01 3.66 -17.50
N GLU A 59 -23.03 3.65 -18.35
CA GLU A 59 -24.41 3.32 -17.95
C GLU A 59 -24.54 1.95 -17.25
N ARG A 60 -23.76 0.96 -17.70
CA ARG A 60 -23.68 -0.34 -17.04
C ARG A 60 -23.14 -0.24 -15.61
N ASN A 61 -22.07 0.52 -15.42
CA ASN A 61 -21.43 0.68 -14.10
C ASN A 61 -22.32 1.50 -13.16
N ILE A 62 -23.14 2.43 -13.69
CA ILE A 62 -24.19 3.08 -12.90
C ILE A 62 -25.21 2.05 -12.40
N GLN A 63 -25.69 1.15 -13.27
CA GLN A 63 -26.61 0.08 -12.87
C GLN A 63 -25.98 -0.84 -11.82
N GLU A 64 -24.73 -1.25 -12.03
CA GLU A 64 -23.98 -2.09 -11.10
C GLU A 64 -23.78 -1.42 -9.74
N LEU A 65 -23.43 -0.13 -9.71
CA LEU A 65 -23.29 0.65 -8.48
C LEU A 65 -24.60 0.71 -7.69
N GLU A 66 -25.74 0.91 -8.36
CA GLU A 66 -27.06 0.97 -7.70
C GLU A 66 -27.51 -0.42 -7.19
N GLU A 67 -27.10 -1.51 -7.85
CA GLU A 67 -27.46 -2.88 -7.47
C GLU A 67 -26.54 -3.49 -6.41
N THR A 68 -25.24 -3.20 -6.47
CA THR A 68 -24.19 -3.89 -5.69
C THR A 68 -23.42 -2.99 -4.74
N TRP A 69 -23.63 -1.67 -4.84
CA TRP A 69 -23.05 -0.61 -4.00
C TRP A 69 -21.58 -0.26 -4.22
N ASP A 70 -20.93 -0.89 -5.21
CA ASP A 70 -19.64 -0.47 -5.74
C ASP A 70 -19.50 -0.82 -7.23
N THR A 71 -18.54 -0.20 -7.91
CA THR A 71 -18.20 -0.54 -9.30
C THR A 71 -16.77 -0.09 -9.65
N ASP A 72 -16.09 -0.87 -10.50
CA ASP A 72 -14.75 -0.57 -11.05
C ASP A 72 -14.80 -0.43 -12.58
N PHE A 73 -14.11 0.56 -13.14
CA PHE A 73 -13.93 0.70 -14.59
C PHE A 73 -12.71 1.58 -14.95
N SER A 74 -12.36 1.61 -16.24
CA SER A 74 -11.33 2.51 -16.77
C SER A 74 -11.93 3.80 -17.34
N TYR A 75 -11.32 4.94 -17.04
CA TYR A 75 -11.61 6.24 -17.65
C TYR A 75 -10.39 6.76 -18.42
N GLU A 76 -10.58 7.27 -19.63
CA GLU A 76 -9.51 7.85 -20.46
C GLU A 76 -9.79 9.33 -20.69
N LEU A 77 -8.86 10.19 -20.25
CA LEU A 77 -8.86 11.62 -20.51
C LEU A 77 -7.99 11.88 -21.76
N PRO A 78 -8.60 12.23 -22.91
CA PRO A 78 -7.87 12.36 -24.16
C PRO A 78 -6.72 13.37 -24.07
N GLY A 79 -5.50 12.92 -24.39
CA GLY A 79 -4.30 13.75 -24.38
C GLY A 79 -3.59 13.86 -23.02
N SER A 80 -4.22 13.44 -21.92
CA SER A 80 -3.65 13.54 -20.57
C SER A 80 -3.25 12.18 -20.00
N GLY A 81 -4.20 11.24 -19.88
CA GLY A 81 -3.92 9.96 -19.23
C GLY A 81 -5.11 9.02 -19.12
N ARG A 82 -4.85 7.84 -18.57
CA ARG A 82 -5.87 6.85 -18.21
C ARG A 82 -5.93 6.70 -16.71
N PHE A 83 -7.11 6.34 -16.22
CA PHE A 83 -7.38 6.21 -14.80
C PHE A 83 -8.19 4.94 -14.56
N ARG A 84 -7.84 4.20 -13.51
CA ARG A 84 -8.73 3.19 -12.94
C ARG A 84 -9.63 3.90 -11.95
N VAL A 85 -10.93 3.69 -12.05
CA VAL A 85 -11.96 4.33 -11.24
C VAL A 85 -12.64 3.26 -10.42
N ASN A 86 -12.74 3.48 -9.12
CA ASN A 86 -13.63 2.73 -8.24
C ASN A 86 -14.61 3.72 -7.59
N ILE A 87 -15.91 3.45 -7.72
CA ILE A 87 -16.98 4.23 -7.08
C ILE A 87 -17.68 3.31 -6.09
N PHE A 88 -18.03 3.82 -4.91
CA PHE A 88 -18.65 3.03 -3.84
C PHE A 88 -19.57 3.91 -2.98
N PHE A 89 -20.41 3.27 -2.17
CA PHE A 89 -21.15 3.93 -1.09
C PHE A 89 -20.49 3.65 0.28
N ASP A 90 -20.41 4.69 1.11
CA ASP A 90 -20.03 4.62 2.53
C ASP A 90 -21.16 5.17 3.42
N ASP A 91 -20.89 5.37 4.72
CA ASP A 91 -21.91 5.87 5.66
C ASP A 91 -22.28 7.35 5.43
N GLU A 92 -21.39 8.15 4.84
CA GLU A 92 -21.61 9.57 4.57
C GLU A 92 -22.24 9.82 3.19
N GLY A 93 -22.05 8.90 2.24
CA GLY A 93 -22.66 8.97 0.93
C GLY A 93 -21.89 8.22 -0.14
N ILE A 94 -21.75 8.85 -1.32
CA ILE A 94 -21.00 8.29 -2.43
C ILE A 94 -19.53 8.71 -2.33
N GLY A 95 -18.63 7.80 -2.68
CA GLY A 95 -17.19 8.00 -2.74
C GLY A 95 -16.60 7.53 -4.07
N CYS A 96 -15.44 8.04 -4.42
CA CYS A 96 -14.70 7.65 -5.61
C CYS A 96 -13.19 7.74 -5.38
N VAL A 97 -12.47 6.72 -5.85
CA VAL A 97 -11.02 6.72 -5.96
C VAL A 97 -10.63 6.54 -7.42
N MET A 98 -9.77 7.42 -7.93
CA MET A 98 -9.22 7.29 -9.27
C MET A 98 -7.70 7.20 -9.21
N ARG A 99 -7.13 6.15 -9.78
CA ARG A 99 -5.68 5.90 -9.85
C ARG A 99 -5.15 6.16 -11.24
N VAL A 100 -4.03 6.89 -11.37
CA VAL A 100 -3.35 7.05 -12.66
C VAL A 100 -2.84 5.70 -13.15
N ILE A 101 -3.19 5.37 -14.39
CA ILE A 101 -2.66 4.23 -15.12
C ILE A 101 -1.51 4.73 -16.01
N PRO A 102 -0.27 4.25 -15.80
CA PRO A 102 0.87 4.68 -16.61
C PRO A 102 0.66 4.38 -18.10
N SER A 103 0.89 5.39 -18.96
CA SER A 103 0.74 5.26 -20.40
C SER A 103 1.94 4.60 -21.09
N ARG A 104 3.11 4.64 -20.45
CA ARG A 104 4.36 4.10 -20.96
C ARG A 104 4.67 2.77 -20.28
N VAL A 105 4.84 1.73 -21.09
CA VAL A 105 5.40 0.45 -20.62
C VAL A 105 6.89 0.66 -20.36
N PRO A 106 7.39 0.42 -19.14
CA PRO A 106 8.82 0.46 -18.88
C PRO A 106 9.54 -0.68 -19.61
N THR A 107 10.73 -0.40 -20.10
CA THR A 107 11.57 -1.41 -20.77
C THR A 107 12.19 -2.39 -19.77
N PHE A 108 12.61 -3.56 -20.23
CA PHE A 108 13.32 -4.53 -19.41
C PHE A 108 14.56 -3.94 -18.74
N GLU A 109 15.28 -3.11 -19.49
CA GLU A 109 16.50 -2.45 -19.06
C GLU A 109 16.21 -1.41 -17.97
N GLU A 110 15.14 -0.63 -18.10
CA GLU A 110 14.71 0.35 -17.08
C GLU A 110 14.27 -0.33 -15.77
N LEU A 111 13.63 -1.49 -15.87
CA LEU A 111 13.24 -2.28 -14.70
C LEU A 111 14.40 -3.06 -14.09
N ASN A 112 15.58 -3.12 -14.75
CA ASN A 112 16.73 -3.89 -14.31
C ASN A 112 16.38 -5.37 -14.04
N ILE A 113 15.50 -5.91 -14.87
CA ILE A 113 15.05 -7.31 -14.77
C ILE A 113 16.21 -8.25 -15.11
N SER A 114 16.38 -9.31 -14.33
CA SER A 114 17.46 -10.28 -14.54
C SER A 114 17.30 -11.11 -15.82
N GLU A 115 18.42 -11.61 -16.34
CA GLU A 115 18.42 -12.51 -17.50
C GLU A 115 17.62 -13.81 -17.26
N GLY A 116 17.50 -14.24 -15.99
CA GLY A 116 16.65 -15.38 -15.62
C GLY A 116 15.19 -15.15 -16.01
N VAL A 117 14.64 -13.98 -15.67
CA VAL A 117 13.27 -13.60 -16.06
C VAL A 117 13.16 -13.41 -17.58
N ARG A 118 14.17 -12.76 -18.18
CA ARG A 118 14.21 -12.52 -19.63
C ARG A 118 14.13 -13.80 -20.45
N SER A 119 14.75 -14.87 -19.97
CA SER A 119 14.74 -16.19 -20.63
C SER A 119 13.32 -16.74 -20.84
N PHE A 120 12.37 -16.42 -19.96
CA PHE A 120 11.00 -16.89 -20.05
C PHE A 120 10.23 -16.30 -21.25
N CYS A 121 10.59 -15.11 -21.72
CA CYS A 121 10.00 -14.47 -22.90
C CYS A 121 10.28 -15.24 -24.20
N PHE A 122 11.30 -16.10 -24.21
CA PHE A 122 11.73 -16.87 -25.37
C PHE A 122 11.26 -18.33 -25.34
N LEU A 123 10.45 -18.71 -24.34
CA LEU A 123 9.82 -20.03 -24.30
C LEU A 123 8.82 -20.20 -25.45
N ASN A 124 8.70 -21.40 -25.99
CA ASN A 124 7.68 -21.70 -27.01
C ASN A 124 6.33 -22.06 -26.38
N LYS A 125 6.34 -22.66 -25.19
CA LYS A 125 5.15 -23.05 -24.45
C LYS A 125 5.41 -23.21 -22.95
N GLY A 126 4.33 -23.32 -22.19
CA GLY A 126 4.34 -23.59 -20.76
C GLY A 126 3.80 -22.43 -19.95
N LEU A 127 3.75 -22.61 -18.63
CA LEU A 127 3.18 -21.66 -17.69
C LEU A 127 4.29 -20.89 -16.94
N VAL A 128 4.21 -19.56 -16.94
CA VAL A 128 5.10 -18.67 -16.20
C VAL A 128 4.25 -17.79 -15.29
N ILE A 129 4.58 -17.78 -14.00
CA ILE A 129 3.77 -17.08 -13.00
C ILE A 129 4.57 -15.94 -12.40
N VAL A 130 4.01 -14.74 -12.41
CA VAL A 130 4.53 -13.59 -11.67
C VAL A 130 3.67 -13.40 -10.42
N THR A 131 4.27 -13.46 -9.25
CA THR A 131 3.56 -13.48 -7.97
C THR A 131 4.13 -12.47 -6.98
N GLY A 132 3.35 -12.15 -5.96
CA GLY A 132 3.71 -11.21 -4.90
C GLY A 132 2.49 -10.44 -4.39
N PRO A 133 2.64 -9.66 -3.31
CA PRO A 133 1.54 -8.89 -2.75
C PRO A 133 1.00 -7.84 -3.73
N THR A 134 -0.14 -7.25 -3.39
CA THR A 134 -0.67 -6.09 -4.13
C THR A 134 0.35 -4.96 -4.11
N GLY A 135 0.55 -4.30 -5.26
CA GLY A 135 1.54 -3.23 -5.38
C GLY A 135 2.99 -3.69 -5.53
N SER A 136 3.28 -4.99 -5.67
CA SER A 136 4.65 -5.48 -5.90
C SER A 136 5.19 -5.30 -7.32
N GLY A 137 4.43 -4.65 -8.22
CA GLY A 137 4.82 -4.38 -9.61
C GLY A 137 4.55 -5.52 -10.60
N LYS A 138 3.58 -6.41 -10.34
CA LYS A 138 3.34 -7.63 -11.17
C LYS A 138 2.96 -7.29 -12.59
N SER A 139 1.96 -6.42 -12.72
CA SER A 139 1.49 -5.89 -13.99
C SER A 139 2.61 -5.17 -14.74
N THR A 140 3.49 -4.46 -14.03
CA THR A 140 4.64 -3.76 -14.62
C THR A 140 5.69 -4.72 -15.19
N THR A 141 6.07 -5.76 -14.45
CA THR A 141 6.98 -6.82 -14.92
C THR A 141 6.37 -7.54 -16.12
N LEU A 142 5.10 -7.94 -16.04
CA LEU A 142 4.41 -8.62 -17.14
C LEU A 142 4.27 -7.73 -18.39
N ALA A 143 3.98 -6.44 -18.22
CA ALA A 143 3.91 -5.51 -19.34
C ALA A 143 5.28 -5.40 -20.04
N ALA A 144 6.38 -5.31 -19.28
CA ALA A 144 7.73 -5.34 -19.87
C ALA A 144 8.01 -6.66 -20.60
N MET A 145 7.62 -7.81 -20.02
CA MET A 145 7.68 -9.14 -20.65
C MET A 145 6.94 -9.19 -21.98
N VAL A 146 5.68 -8.74 -21.99
CA VAL A 146 4.83 -8.69 -23.18
C VAL A 146 5.41 -7.73 -24.23
N ASP A 147 5.91 -6.56 -23.83
CA ASP A 147 6.51 -5.60 -24.76
C ASP A 147 7.77 -6.15 -25.43
N LEU A 148 8.65 -6.84 -24.68
CA LEU A 148 9.82 -7.50 -25.25
C LEU A 148 9.43 -8.58 -26.26
N ILE A 149 8.46 -9.44 -25.93
CA ILE A 149 7.94 -10.47 -26.83
C ILE A 149 7.38 -9.80 -28.10
N ASN A 150 6.53 -8.80 -27.94
CA ASN A 150 5.90 -8.07 -29.03
C ASN A 150 6.92 -7.41 -29.98
N ARG A 151 8.08 -6.98 -29.48
CA ARG A 151 9.15 -6.42 -30.32
C ARG A 151 10.01 -7.48 -31.02
N THR A 152 10.18 -8.63 -30.40
CA THR A 152 11.20 -9.63 -30.81
C THR A 152 10.62 -10.84 -31.54
N ARG A 153 9.31 -11.07 -31.45
CA ARG A 153 8.62 -12.24 -32.01
C ARG A 153 7.56 -11.82 -33.04
N ARG A 154 7.03 -12.80 -33.77
CA ARG A 154 5.98 -12.64 -34.79
C ARG A 154 4.85 -13.63 -34.52
N GLN A 155 4.03 -13.32 -33.54
CA GLN A 155 3.06 -14.24 -32.96
C GLN A 155 1.76 -13.51 -32.60
N HIS A 156 0.73 -14.27 -32.25
CA HIS A 156 -0.52 -13.74 -31.73
C HIS A 156 -0.53 -13.78 -30.20
N LEU A 157 -0.68 -12.61 -29.58
CA LEU A 157 -0.71 -12.42 -28.14
C LEU A 157 -2.07 -11.91 -27.69
N ILE A 158 -2.70 -12.65 -26.79
CA ILE A 158 -3.97 -12.26 -26.18
C ILE A 158 -3.75 -11.96 -24.70
N THR A 159 -4.20 -10.80 -24.22
CA THR A 159 -4.25 -10.50 -22.79
C THR A 159 -5.70 -10.48 -22.31
N ILE A 160 -5.91 -10.98 -21.09
CA ILE A 160 -7.20 -10.96 -20.39
C ILE A 160 -6.94 -10.29 -19.05
N GLU A 161 -7.49 -9.11 -18.82
CA GLU A 161 -7.12 -8.22 -17.71
C GLU A 161 -8.36 -7.58 -17.08
N ASP A 162 -8.26 -7.10 -15.83
CA ASP A 162 -9.38 -6.51 -15.09
C ASP A 162 -8.89 -5.39 -14.14
N PRO A 163 -8.80 -4.12 -14.60
CA PRO A 163 -8.90 -3.66 -15.98
C PRO A 163 -7.57 -3.78 -16.74
N VAL A 164 -7.54 -3.38 -18.03
CA VAL A 164 -6.30 -3.29 -18.81
C VAL A 164 -5.43 -2.13 -18.31
N GLU A 165 -4.32 -2.47 -17.66
CA GLU A 165 -3.37 -1.48 -17.13
C GLU A 165 -2.52 -0.89 -18.26
N PHE A 166 -1.76 -1.71 -18.98
CA PHE A 166 -0.82 -1.23 -19.99
C PHE A 166 -1.36 -1.49 -21.40
N LYS A 167 -1.50 -0.43 -22.23
CA LYS A 167 -1.88 -0.60 -23.64
C LYS A 167 -0.67 -1.01 -24.48
N HIS A 168 -0.75 -2.17 -25.11
CA HIS A 168 0.27 -2.66 -26.04
C HIS A 168 -0.20 -2.47 -27.48
N ARG A 169 0.55 -1.68 -28.25
CA ARG A 169 0.35 -1.58 -29.70
C ARG A 169 1.00 -2.78 -30.38
N SER A 170 0.36 -3.36 -31.39
CA SER A 170 0.98 -4.40 -32.23
C SER A 170 2.25 -3.88 -32.89
N LEU A 171 3.36 -4.58 -32.67
CA LEU A 171 4.66 -4.28 -33.29
C LEU A 171 5.08 -5.45 -34.17
N GLY A 172 5.84 -6.40 -33.62
CA GLY A 172 6.14 -7.68 -34.27
C GLY A 172 5.01 -8.70 -34.08
N CYS A 173 4.32 -8.67 -32.94
CA CYS A 173 3.15 -9.50 -32.67
C CYS A 173 1.84 -8.78 -32.99
N LEU A 174 0.80 -9.55 -33.29
CA LEU A 174 -0.59 -9.09 -33.18
C LEU A 174 -0.99 -9.15 -31.71
N VAL A 175 -1.40 -8.02 -31.12
CA VAL A 175 -1.79 -7.95 -29.71
C VAL A 175 -3.28 -7.63 -29.60
N ASN A 176 -4.01 -8.49 -28.91
CA ASN A 176 -5.44 -8.33 -28.60
C ASN A 176 -5.65 -8.32 -27.08
N GLN A 177 -6.05 -7.17 -26.53
CA GLN A 177 -6.29 -7.01 -25.09
C GLN A 177 -7.78 -7.03 -24.77
N ARG A 178 -8.18 -7.89 -23.84
CA ARG A 178 -9.58 -8.09 -23.44
C ARG A 178 -9.73 -7.70 -21.98
N GLU A 179 -10.56 -6.68 -21.74
CA GLU A 179 -10.92 -6.26 -20.39
C GLU A 179 -12.13 -7.08 -19.93
N VAL A 180 -12.02 -7.71 -18.76
CA VAL A 180 -13.14 -8.40 -18.11
C VAL A 180 -14.22 -7.37 -17.78
N HIS A 181 -15.46 -7.79 -17.83
CA HIS A 181 -16.64 -6.94 -17.69
C HIS A 181 -16.82 -5.90 -18.82
N VAL A 182 -15.90 -5.74 -19.78
CA VAL A 182 -16.09 -4.85 -20.94
C VAL A 182 -16.11 -5.65 -22.25
N HIS A 183 -15.05 -6.40 -22.54
CA HIS A 183 -14.89 -7.20 -23.75
C HIS A 183 -15.24 -8.70 -23.54
N THR A 184 -15.34 -9.14 -22.29
CA THR A 184 -15.69 -10.50 -21.89
C THR A 184 -16.45 -10.50 -20.56
N LYS A 185 -17.14 -11.59 -20.22
CA LYS A 185 -17.89 -11.71 -18.96
C LYS A 185 -17.03 -12.11 -17.77
N SER A 186 -16.02 -12.96 -17.99
CA SER A 186 -15.14 -13.49 -16.95
C SER A 186 -13.78 -13.87 -17.55
N PHE A 187 -12.78 -14.08 -16.69
CA PHE A 187 -11.48 -14.63 -17.06
C PHE A 187 -11.62 -16.00 -17.73
N SER A 188 -12.32 -16.94 -17.09
CA SER A 188 -12.53 -18.29 -17.62
C SER A 188 -13.24 -18.30 -18.99
N SER A 189 -14.25 -17.44 -19.19
CA SER A 189 -14.95 -17.32 -20.46
C SER A 189 -14.04 -16.78 -21.57
N ALA A 190 -13.22 -15.77 -21.27
CA ALA A 190 -12.27 -15.23 -22.25
C ALA A 190 -11.16 -16.24 -22.56
N LEU A 191 -10.64 -16.94 -21.55
CA LEU A 191 -9.55 -17.88 -21.75
C LEU A 191 -9.98 -19.07 -22.63
N ARG A 192 -11.20 -19.59 -22.45
CA ARG A 192 -11.76 -20.60 -23.37
C ARG A 192 -11.98 -20.08 -24.78
N ALA A 193 -12.41 -18.83 -24.91
CA ALA A 193 -12.61 -18.21 -26.22
C ALA A 193 -11.26 -18.02 -26.93
N ALA A 194 -10.25 -17.56 -26.19
CA ALA A 194 -8.88 -17.37 -26.66
C ALA A 194 -8.33 -18.64 -27.32
N LEU A 195 -8.58 -19.84 -26.78
CA LEU A 195 -8.14 -21.11 -27.41
C LEU A 195 -8.66 -21.35 -28.84
N ARG A 196 -9.68 -20.62 -29.29
CA ARG A 196 -10.23 -20.67 -30.66
C ARG A 196 -9.90 -19.41 -31.47
N GLU A 197 -9.10 -18.51 -30.92
CA GLU A 197 -8.67 -17.26 -31.52
C GLU A 197 -7.24 -17.39 -32.12
N ASP A 198 -6.71 -18.62 -32.22
CA ASP A 198 -5.36 -18.94 -32.71
C ASP A 198 -4.23 -18.15 -31.98
N PRO A 199 -4.18 -18.14 -30.63
CA PRO A 199 -3.12 -17.47 -29.90
C PRO A 199 -1.86 -18.33 -29.89
N ASP A 200 -0.71 -17.69 -29.86
CA ASP A 200 0.55 -18.33 -29.46
C ASP A 200 0.81 -18.12 -27.96
N ILE A 201 0.42 -16.95 -27.47
CA ILE A 201 0.76 -16.45 -26.12
C ILE A 201 -0.50 -15.89 -25.49
N VAL A 202 -0.76 -16.27 -24.24
CA VAL A 202 -1.89 -15.78 -23.47
C VAL A 202 -1.40 -15.21 -22.13
N LEU A 203 -1.81 -13.98 -21.81
CA LEU A 203 -1.66 -13.40 -20.48
C LEU A 203 -2.99 -13.42 -19.76
N VAL A 204 -3.02 -14.05 -18.59
CA VAL A 204 -4.15 -14.07 -17.68
C VAL A 204 -3.82 -13.16 -16.50
N GLY A 205 -4.51 -12.02 -16.41
CA GLY A 205 -4.23 -10.96 -15.46
C GLY A 205 -4.17 -11.45 -14.02
N GLU A 206 -5.10 -12.33 -13.63
CA GLU A 206 -5.04 -13.02 -12.35
C GLU A 206 -5.72 -14.40 -12.42
N MET A 207 -5.16 -15.39 -11.72
CA MET A 207 -5.75 -16.72 -11.59
C MET A 207 -6.35 -16.90 -10.20
N ARG A 208 -7.53 -16.30 -9.93
CA ARG A 208 -8.19 -16.38 -8.60
C ARG A 208 -8.97 -17.67 -8.39
N ASP A 209 -9.77 -18.01 -9.40
CA ASP A 209 -10.75 -19.10 -9.34
C ASP A 209 -10.18 -20.40 -9.93
N LEU A 210 -10.75 -21.52 -9.47
CA LEU A 210 -10.32 -22.86 -9.84
C LEU A 210 -10.42 -23.09 -11.35
N GLU A 211 -11.50 -22.60 -11.96
CA GLU A 211 -11.79 -22.80 -13.38
C GLU A 211 -10.75 -22.09 -14.27
N THR A 212 -10.41 -20.85 -13.96
CA THR A 212 -9.36 -20.09 -14.65
C THR A 212 -7.99 -20.76 -14.49
N MET A 213 -7.64 -21.22 -13.28
CA MET A 213 -6.39 -21.96 -13.04
C MET A 213 -6.30 -23.24 -13.87
N GLU A 214 -7.38 -24.03 -13.88
CA GLU A 214 -7.45 -25.31 -14.60
C GLU A 214 -7.22 -25.09 -16.10
N ILE A 215 -7.97 -24.16 -16.71
CA ILE A 215 -7.84 -23.86 -18.13
C ILE A 215 -6.44 -23.31 -18.45
N ALA A 216 -5.84 -22.48 -17.58
CA ALA A 216 -4.50 -21.96 -17.80
C ALA A 216 -3.42 -23.06 -17.82
N ILE A 217 -3.52 -24.03 -16.91
CA ILE A 217 -2.62 -25.19 -16.85
C ILE A 217 -2.78 -26.04 -18.13
N GLU A 218 -4.02 -26.36 -18.52
CA GLU A 218 -4.31 -27.10 -19.75
C GLU A 218 -3.82 -26.37 -21.01
N THR A 219 -4.00 -25.05 -21.06
CA THR A 219 -3.55 -24.21 -22.18
C THR A 219 -2.03 -24.23 -22.33
N ALA A 220 -1.31 -24.17 -21.20
CA ALA A 220 0.14 -24.28 -21.16
C ALA A 220 0.64 -25.67 -21.56
N GLU A 221 -0.08 -26.72 -21.18
CA GLU A 221 0.24 -28.11 -21.56
C GLU A 221 0.07 -28.33 -23.08
N THR A 222 -1.02 -27.80 -23.64
CA THR A 222 -1.46 -27.99 -25.04
C THR A 222 -0.66 -27.22 -26.09
N GLY A 223 0.38 -26.46 -25.69
CA GLY A 223 1.32 -25.87 -26.65
C GLY A 223 1.49 -24.36 -26.60
N HIS A 224 0.75 -23.66 -25.73
CA HIS A 224 0.78 -22.21 -25.64
C HIS A 224 1.74 -21.74 -24.56
N LEU A 225 2.27 -20.52 -24.70
CA LEU A 225 2.96 -19.83 -23.61
C LEU A 225 1.94 -19.03 -22.81
N VAL A 226 1.76 -19.37 -21.54
CA VAL A 226 0.80 -18.73 -20.65
C VAL A 226 1.53 -17.96 -19.57
N PHE A 227 1.20 -16.67 -19.45
CA PHE A 227 1.59 -15.84 -18.31
C PHE A 227 0.40 -15.68 -17.37
N GLY A 228 0.64 -15.79 -16.07
CA GLY A 228 -0.39 -15.60 -15.05
C GLY A 228 0.13 -14.86 -13.84
N THR A 229 -0.78 -14.30 -13.03
CA THR A 229 -0.43 -13.77 -11.71
C THR A 229 -1.13 -14.47 -10.55
N LEU A 230 -0.45 -14.44 -9.41
CA LEU A 230 -0.93 -14.88 -8.10
C LEU A 230 -0.45 -13.90 -7.01
N HIS A 231 -0.91 -14.13 -5.78
CA HIS A 231 -0.63 -13.28 -4.60
C HIS A 231 0.14 -14.04 -3.50
N THR A 232 1.09 -14.89 -3.90
CA THR A 232 1.98 -15.64 -3.01
C THR A 232 3.35 -14.97 -2.90
N ASN A 233 4.07 -15.20 -1.82
CA ASN A 233 5.34 -14.51 -1.54
C ASN A 233 6.59 -15.29 -2.00
N THR A 234 6.49 -16.59 -2.27
CA THR A 234 7.62 -17.42 -2.71
C THR A 234 7.23 -18.35 -3.86
N ALA A 235 8.21 -18.82 -4.61
CA ALA A 235 8.02 -19.77 -5.69
C ALA A 235 7.45 -21.11 -5.19
N ALA A 236 7.94 -21.63 -4.06
CA ALA A 236 7.43 -22.88 -3.48
C ALA A 236 5.96 -22.76 -3.03
N THR A 237 5.62 -21.69 -2.30
CA THR A 237 4.23 -21.46 -1.85
C THR A 237 3.27 -21.21 -3.01
N THR A 238 3.76 -20.69 -4.14
CA THR A 238 2.98 -20.56 -5.37
C THR A 238 2.53 -21.91 -5.91
N VAL A 239 3.45 -22.88 -5.95
CA VAL A 239 3.14 -24.25 -6.39
C VAL A 239 2.10 -24.88 -5.47
N ASP A 240 2.32 -24.81 -4.15
CA ASP A 240 1.38 -25.34 -3.15
C ASP A 240 -0.01 -24.68 -3.29
N ARG A 241 -0.05 -23.35 -3.41
CA ARG A 241 -1.29 -22.59 -3.54
C ARG A 241 -2.12 -22.98 -4.75
N ILE A 242 -1.50 -23.29 -5.88
CA ILE A 242 -2.20 -23.76 -7.08
C ILE A 242 -2.81 -25.13 -6.81
N ILE A 243 -2.05 -26.06 -6.24
CA ILE A 243 -2.49 -27.42 -5.98
C ILE A 243 -3.63 -27.44 -4.94
N ASP A 244 -3.48 -26.68 -3.85
CA ASP A 244 -4.40 -26.67 -2.72
C ASP A 244 -5.77 -26.06 -3.04
N LYS A 245 -5.89 -25.35 -4.17
CA LYS A 245 -7.18 -24.87 -4.67
C LYS A 245 -8.07 -25.99 -5.19
N PHE A 246 -7.49 -27.13 -5.57
CA PHE A 246 -8.23 -28.25 -6.11
C PHE A 246 -8.66 -29.25 -5.01
N PRO A 247 -9.83 -29.89 -5.18
CA PRO A 247 -10.26 -30.99 -4.32
C PRO A 247 -9.21 -32.10 -4.21
N ALA A 248 -9.11 -32.73 -3.02
CA ALA A 248 -8.04 -33.68 -2.68
C ALA A 248 -7.89 -34.84 -3.67
N ASP A 249 -8.99 -35.32 -4.25
CA ASP A 249 -9.03 -36.37 -5.27
C ASP A 249 -8.40 -35.94 -6.61
N ARG A 250 -8.38 -34.63 -6.91
CA ARG A 250 -7.81 -34.05 -8.14
C ARG A 250 -6.37 -33.56 -7.96
N GLN A 251 -5.91 -33.34 -6.74
CA GLN A 251 -4.58 -32.74 -6.48
C GLN A 251 -3.41 -33.51 -7.10
N ASN A 252 -3.46 -34.85 -7.12
CA ASN A 252 -2.41 -35.67 -7.75
C ASN A 252 -2.33 -35.46 -9.27
N GLN A 253 -3.48 -35.33 -9.92
CA GLN A 253 -3.56 -35.03 -11.35
C GLN A 253 -2.97 -33.64 -11.62
N ILE A 254 -3.40 -32.63 -10.85
CA ILE A 254 -2.90 -31.25 -10.98
C ILE A 254 -1.41 -31.14 -10.73
N ARG A 255 -0.87 -31.86 -9.72
CA ARG A 255 0.59 -31.95 -9.49
C ARG A 255 1.33 -32.43 -10.73
N THR A 256 0.80 -33.44 -11.41
CA THR A 256 1.42 -34.01 -12.61
C THR A 256 1.36 -33.02 -13.77
N MET A 257 0.19 -32.43 -14.04
CA MET A 257 0.02 -31.43 -15.10
C MET A 257 0.87 -30.18 -14.85
N LEU A 258 0.94 -29.71 -13.61
CA LEU A 258 1.73 -28.53 -13.23
C LEU A 258 3.24 -28.81 -13.35
N ALA A 259 3.70 -30.01 -12.98
CA ALA A 259 5.11 -30.41 -13.14
C ALA A 259 5.56 -30.37 -14.62
N ASP A 260 4.66 -30.68 -15.55
CA ASP A 260 4.96 -30.73 -16.97
C ASP A 260 4.78 -29.37 -17.67
N SER A 261 3.78 -28.59 -17.24
CA SER A 261 3.42 -27.29 -17.83
C SER A 261 4.20 -26.10 -17.26
N LEU A 262 4.47 -26.05 -15.95
CA LEU A 262 5.17 -24.93 -15.30
C LEU A 262 6.61 -24.82 -15.81
N LYS A 263 7.03 -23.59 -16.11
CA LYS A 263 8.39 -23.26 -16.58
C LYS A 263 9.12 -22.30 -15.67
N GLY A 264 8.40 -21.43 -14.98
CA GLY A 264 9.00 -20.58 -13.97
C GLY A 264 8.02 -19.86 -13.08
N VAL A 265 8.53 -19.42 -11.93
CA VAL A 265 7.83 -18.55 -10.99
C VAL A 265 8.73 -17.40 -10.63
N ILE A 266 8.21 -16.18 -10.67
CA ILE A 266 8.89 -14.94 -10.30
C ILE A 266 8.11 -14.35 -9.13
N ALA A 267 8.62 -14.52 -7.91
CA ALA A 267 8.04 -13.91 -6.72
C ALA A 267 8.76 -12.60 -6.42
N GLN A 268 8.02 -11.50 -6.31
CA GLN A 268 8.59 -10.16 -6.27
C GLN A 268 7.99 -9.28 -5.18
N THR A 269 8.84 -8.40 -4.64
CA THR A 269 8.50 -7.35 -3.69
C THR A 269 9.24 -6.07 -4.09
N LEU A 270 8.65 -4.90 -3.84
CA LEU A 270 9.29 -3.62 -4.16
C LEU A 270 10.06 -3.09 -2.95
N CYS A 271 11.35 -2.83 -3.14
CA CYS A 271 12.22 -2.17 -2.17
C CYS A 271 12.41 -0.69 -2.55
N LYS A 272 12.57 0.17 -1.54
CA LYS A 272 12.97 1.58 -1.72
C LYS A 272 14.40 1.66 -2.28
N ARG A 273 14.61 2.48 -3.32
CA ARG A 273 15.96 2.73 -3.87
C ARG A 273 16.66 3.84 -3.12
N ILE A 274 17.98 3.72 -2.98
CA ILE A 274 18.85 4.85 -2.63
C ILE A 274 18.74 5.89 -3.75
N GLY A 275 18.41 7.13 -3.40
CA GLY A 275 18.20 8.22 -4.36
C GLY A 275 16.77 8.33 -4.91
N GLY A 276 15.81 7.58 -4.36
CA GLY A 276 14.39 7.72 -4.65
C GLY A 276 13.83 6.70 -5.65
N GLY A 277 12.51 6.48 -5.58
CA GLY A 277 11.82 5.45 -6.35
C GLY A 277 11.94 4.04 -5.76
N ARG A 278 11.54 3.03 -6.53
CA ARG A 278 11.43 1.62 -6.07
C ARG A 278 12.05 0.64 -7.07
N ILE A 279 12.57 -0.48 -6.57
CA ILE A 279 13.09 -1.59 -7.38
C ILE A 279 12.46 -2.90 -6.96
N ALA A 280 12.20 -3.80 -7.90
CA ALA A 280 11.76 -5.15 -7.58
C ALA A 280 12.95 -6.00 -7.12
N ALA A 281 12.84 -6.59 -5.93
CA ALA A 281 13.62 -7.74 -5.51
C ALA A 281 12.86 -9.01 -5.91
N CYS A 282 13.54 -9.96 -6.53
CA CYS A 282 12.91 -11.11 -7.19
C CYS A 282 13.53 -12.44 -6.73
N GLU A 283 12.67 -13.35 -6.28
CA GLU A 283 12.94 -14.78 -6.24
C GLU A 283 12.51 -15.41 -7.56
N ILE A 284 13.42 -16.14 -8.20
CA ILE A 284 13.23 -16.68 -9.55
C ILE A 284 13.44 -18.19 -9.51
N LEU A 285 12.37 -18.94 -9.72
CA LEU A 285 12.39 -20.38 -9.92
C LEU A 285 12.29 -20.68 -11.41
N VAL A 286 13.22 -21.50 -11.91
CA VAL A 286 13.18 -22.09 -13.25
C VAL A 286 12.85 -23.58 -13.11
N VAL A 287 11.79 -24.08 -13.73
CA VAL A 287 11.38 -25.48 -13.52
C VAL A 287 12.26 -26.42 -14.34
N THR A 288 13.29 -26.97 -13.70
CA THR A 288 14.14 -28.04 -14.24
C THR A 288 13.49 -29.41 -14.04
N PRO A 289 14.00 -30.49 -14.67
CA PRO A 289 13.50 -31.85 -14.43
C PRO A 289 13.50 -32.26 -12.95
N ALA A 290 14.48 -31.79 -12.15
CA ALA A 290 14.53 -32.05 -10.72
C ALA A 290 13.42 -31.32 -9.95
N VAL A 291 13.16 -30.05 -10.29
CA VAL A 291 12.04 -29.29 -9.72
C VAL A 291 10.72 -29.93 -10.10
N ALA A 292 10.52 -30.28 -11.37
CA ALA A 292 9.32 -30.96 -11.85
C ALA A 292 9.07 -32.30 -11.11
N ALA A 293 10.13 -33.09 -10.86
CA ALA A 293 10.02 -34.31 -10.06
C ALA A 293 9.54 -34.02 -8.63
N ASN A 294 10.11 -33.00 -7.97
CA ASN A 294 9.68 -32.59 -6.63
C ASN A 294 8.23 -32.11 -6.60
N ILE A 295 7.76 -31.39 -7.63
CA ILE A 295 6.35 -31.00 -7.75
C ILE A 295 5.46 -32.24 -7.86
N ARG A 296 5.83 -33.19 -8.75
CA ARG A 296 5.07 -34.43 -8.99
C ARG A 296 4.97 -35.31 -7.73
N GLU A 297 6.03 -35.36 -6.94
CA GLU A 297 6.11 -36.14 -5.70
C GLU A 297 5.58 -35.40 -4.46
N GLY A 298 5.13 -34.14 -4.59
CA GLY A 298 4.65 -33.33 -3.47
C GLY A 298 5.75 -32.90 -2.50
N LYS A 299 7.00 -32.83 -2.95
CA LYS A 299 8.19 -32.41 -2.18
C LYS A 299 8.53 -30.93 -2.41
N THR A 300 7.53 -30.06 -2.42
CA THR A 300 7.67 -28.61 -2.68
C THR A 300 8.56 -27.91 -1.67
N HIS A 301 8.60 -28.38 -0.42
CA HIS A 301 9.51 -27.91 0.63
C HIS A 301 11.01 -28.03 0.28
N GLN A 302 11.40 -28.86 -0.71
CA GLN A 302 12.78 -29.01 -1.15
C GLN A 302 13.17 -28.04 -2.28
N ILE A 303 12.20 -27.33 -2.88
CA ILE A 303 12.43 -26.38 -3.97
C ILE A 303 13.42 -25.27 -3.57
N PRO A 304 13.36 -24.66 -2.37
CA PRO A 304 14.33 -23.63 -1.97
C PRO A 304 15.79 -24.08 -2.05
N SER A 305 16.09 -25.32 -1.66
CA SER A 305 17.45 -25.88 -1.74
C SER A 305 17.90 -26.12 -3.19
N LEU A 306 16.98 -26.48 -4.09
CA LEU A 306 17.28 -26.57 -5.52
C LEU A 306 17.57 -25.18 -6.11
N MET A 307 16.85 -24.15 -5.66
CA MET A 307 17.08 -22.78 -6.10
C MET A 307 18.46 -22.25 -5.74
N GLN A 308 18.93 -22.54 -4.52
CA GLN A 308 20.28 -22.17 -4.07
C GLN A 308 21.39 -22.74 -4.98
N THR A 309 21.18 -23.91 -5.56
CA THR A 309 22.16 -24.58 -6.44
C THR A 309 21.93 -24.31 -7.92
N GLY A 310 20.77 -23.76 -8.30
CA GLY A 310 20.35 -23.56 -9.68
C GLY A 310 20.72 -22.21 -10.31
N ARG A 311 21.65 -21.45 -9.72
CA ARG A 311 22.06 -20.13 -10.23
C ARG A 311 22.53 -20.16 -11.69
N SER A 312 23.19 -21.25 -12.11
CA SER A 312 23.69 -21.42 -13.48
C SER A 312 22.58 -21.51 -14.54
N VAL A 313 21.36 -21.87 -14.14
CA VAL A 313 20.19 -21.92 -15.03
C VAL A 313 19.28 -20.70 -14.86
N GLY A 314 19.74 -19.67 -14.16
CA GLY A 314 19.00 -18.42 -13.97
C GLY A 314 18.08 -18.39 -12.75
N MET A 315 18.18 -19.36 -11.84
CA MET A 315 17.48 -19.27 -10.56
C MET A 315 18.13 -18.23 -9.65
N SER A 316 17.32 -17.61 -8.79
CA SER A 316 17.78 -16.72 -7.73
C SER A 316 16.88 -16.90 -6.52
N THR A 317 17.46 -17.02 -5.33
CA THR A 317 16.67 -16.95 -4.10
C THR A 317 16.37 -15.49 -3.77
N PHE A 318 15.31 -15.24 -3.00
CA PHE A 318 14.97 -13.87 -2.58
C PHE A 318 16.13 -13.18 -1.83
N GLY A 319 16.75 -13.90 -0.89
CA GLY A 319 17.88 -13.38 -0.10
C GLY A 319 19.12 -13.09 -0.94
N ASP A 320 19.42 -13.91 -1.95
CA ASP A 320 20.56 -13.67 -2.85
C ASP A 320 20.36 -12.45 -3.74
N ASP A 321 19.14 -12.20 -4.20
CA ASP A 321 18.82 -11.02 -5.00
C ASP A 321 18.88 -9.73 -4.15
N LEU A 322 18.33 -9.76 -2.93
CA LEU A 322 18.47 -8.67 -1.97
C LEU A 322 19.94 -8.34 -1.69
N LEU A 323 20.76 -9.36 -1.40
CA LEU A 323 22.21 -9.18 -1.20
C LEU A 323 22.87 -8.55 -2.43
N SER A 324 22.50 -9.00 -3.63
CA SER A 324 23.00 -8.43 -4.89
C SER A 324 22.63 -6.95 -5.04
N LEU A 325 21.40 -6.57 -4.71
CA LEU A 325 20.95 -5.17 -4.76
C LEU A 325 21.71 -4.28 -3.76
N VAL A 326 21.97 -4.77 -2.55
CA VAL A 326 22.78 -4.07 -1.54
C VAL A 326 24.22 -3.90 -2.01
N LYS A 327 24.85 -4.96 -2.51
CA LYS A 327 26.24 -4.91 -3.03
C LYS A 327 26.41 -3.95 -4.19
N ARG A 328 25.35 -3.76 -5.00
CA ARG A 328 25.33 -2.80 -6.12
C ARG A 328 25.05 -1.36 -5.66
N GLY A 329 24.80 -1.14 -4.37
CA GLY A 329 24.45 0.17 -3.81
C GLY A 329 23.10 0.69 -4.29
N ILE A 330 22.16 -0.20 -4.64
CA ILE A 330 20.83 0.20 -5.14
C ILE A 330 19.85 0.37 -3.98
N ILE A 331 19.96 -0.47 -2.95
CA ILE A 331 19.14 -0.42 -1.74
C ILE A 331 20.05 -0.46 -0.51
N THR A 332 19.57 0.00 0.64
CA THR A 332 20.33 -0.08 1.89
C THR A 332 20.26 -1.49 2.51
N PRO A 333 21.24 -1.89 3.35
CA PRO A 333 21.16 -3.13 4.11
C PRO A 333 19.88 -3.25 4.96
N GLU A 334 19.40 -2.15 5.51
CA GLU A 334 18.22 -2.07 6.39
C GLU A 334 16.94 -2.34 5.60
N GLU A 335 16.80 -1.71 4.43
CA GLU A 335 15.68 -1.94 3.51
C GLU A 335 15.65 -3.40 3.05
N ALA A 336 16.82 -3.96 2.74
CA ALA A 336 16.95 -5.36 2.37
C ALA A 336 16.54 -6.28 3.52
N TYR A 337 16.93 -5.96 4.76
CA TYR A 337 16.60 -6.74 5.95
C TYR A 337 15.11 -6.73 6.28
N VAL A 338 14.43 -5.58 6.17
CA VAL A 338 12.99 -5.49 6.43
C VAL A 338 12.16 -6.28 5.43
N ASN A 339 12.55 -6.24 4.16
CA ASN A 339 11.85 -7.00 3.11
C ASN A 339 12.21 -8.50 3.09
N ALA A 340 13.27 -8.93 3.79
CA ALA A 340 13.75 -10.31 3.72
C ALA A 340 12.76 -11.33 4.29
N ILE A 341 12.51 -12.40 3.55
CA ILE A 341 11.71 -13.55 4.02
C ILE A 341 12.50 -14.37 5.05
N ASP A 342 13.79 -14.61 4.80
CA ASP A 342 14.70 -15.27 5.73
C ASP A 342 15.74 -14.27 6.23
N LYS A 343 15.38 -13.57 7.31
CA LYS A 343 16.22 -12.56 7.97
C LYS A 343 17.53 -13.15 8.51
N VAL A 344 17.50 -14.40 8.98
CA VAL A 344 18.67 -15.09 9.54
C VAL A 344 19.68 -15.41 8.44
N TYR A 345 19.21 -15.92 7.31
CA TYR A 345 20.04 -16.15 6.13
C TYR A 345 20.72 -14.85 5.67
N LEU A 346 19.95 -13.77 5.54
CA LEU A 346 20.46 -12.51 5.03
C LEU A 346 21.49 -11.88 5.98
N GLN A 347 21.24 -11.89 7.29
CA GLN A 347 22.21 -11.42 8.29
C GLN A 347 23.54 -12.19 8.22
N LYS A 348 23.47 -13.51 8.10
CA LYS A 348 24.67 -14.34 7.92
C LYS A 348 25.43 -13.93 6.66
N LYS A 349 24.73 -13.67 5.56
CA LYS A 349 25.34 -13.21 4.31
C LYS A 349 25.96 -11.82 4.41
N PHE A 350 25.32 -10.89 5.12
CA PHE A 350 25.91 -9.58 5.37
C PHE A 350 27.20 -9.68 6.19
N LEU A 351 27.23 -10.54 7.22
CA LEU A 351 28.44 -10.79 8.00
C LEU A 351 29.57 -11.42 7.15
N GLU A 352 29.25 -12.40 6.31
CA GLU A 352 30.21 -13.04 5.38
C GLU A 352 30.84 -12.05 4.38
N GLU A 353 30.12 -10.99 4.05
CA GLU A 353 30.48 -10.00 3.03
C GLU A 353 30.93 -8.65 3.63
N GLU A 354 31.13 -8.60 4.95
CA GLU A 354 31.54 -7.41 5.70
C GLU A 354 30.60 -6.20 5.49
N ILE A 355 29.32 -6.46 5.23
CA ILE A 355 28.28 -5.43 5.09
C ILE A 355 27.76 -5.08 6.49
N ASN A 356 27.91 -3.82 6.88
CA ASN A 356 27.38 -3.34 8.14
C ASN A 356 25.85 -3.19 8.05
N LEU A 357 25.14 -3.81 8.99
CA LEU A 357 23.69 -3.67 9.13
C LEU A 357 23.45 -2.86 10.41
N ASP A 358 23.07 -1.59 10.26
CA ASP A 358 22.80 -0.73 11.40
C ASP A 358 21.33 -0.84 11.80
N LEU A 359 21.04 -1.81 12.66
CA LEU A 359 19.70 -1.97 13.24
C LEU A 359 19.38 -0.87 14.28
N SER A 360 20.32 0.03 14.61
CA SER A 360 20.03 1.19 15.46
C SER A 360 19.44 2.37 14.67
N MET A 361 19.53 2.30 13.33
CA MET A 361 18.91 3.22 12.37
C MET A 361 17.82 2.51 11.56
N SER A 362 16.94 1.75 12.21
CA SER A 362 15.64 1.47 11.59
C SER A 362 14.82 2.77 11.55
N GLU A 363 15.01 3.58 10.50
CA GLU A 363 13.98 4.49 9.96
C GLU A 363 12.81 3.66 9.38
N LEU A 364 12.38 2.65 10.13
CA LEU A 364 11.39 1.61 9.80
C LEU A 364 10.55 1.26 11.04
N ASP A 365 10.28 2.25 11.91
CA ASP A 365 9.12 2.23 12.81
C ASP A 365 7.85 2.77 12.12
N ASP A 366 7.90 3.06 10.81
CA ASP A 366 6.81 3.73 10.07
C ASP A 366 5.95 2.84 9.17
N VAL A 367 5.98 1.49 9.25
CA VAL A 367 5.04 0.69 8.41
C VAL A 367 4.43 -0.58 9.02
N ASP A 368 5.01 -1.24 10.04
CA ASP A 368 4.51 -2.57 10.45
C ASP A 368 3.90 -2.69 11.87
N GLU A 369 3.64 -1.58 12.58
CA GLU A 369 2.80 -1.58 13.80
C GLU A 369 1.38 -1.01 13.57
N GLU A 370 1.00 -0.66 12.33
CA GLU A 370 -0.27 0.03 12.03
C GLU A 370 -1.48 -0.86 11.71
N VAL A 371 -1.42 -2.19 11.87
CA VAL A 371 -2.59 -3.05 11.58
C VAL A 371 -2.99 -4.00 12.72
N ALA A 372 -2.30 -3.97 13.87
CA ALA A 372 -2.61 -4.87 14.99
C ALA A 372 -3.04 -4.18 16.30
N ASN A 373 -2.80 -2.88 16.51
CA ASN A 373 -3.01 -2.21 17.81
C ASN A 373 -3.83 -0.90 17.72
N GLU A 374 -4.81 -0.78 16.83
CA GLU A 374 -5.69 0.41 16.81
C GLU A 374 -6.68 0.50 18.00
N GLU A 375 -6.85 -0.55 18.80
CA GLU A 375 -7.77 -0.52 19.94
C GLU A 375 -7.14 -0.10 21.29
N GLU A 376 -5.83 0.15 21.39
CA GLU A 376 -5.19 0.44 22.69
C GLU A 376 -4.08 1.52 22.70
N SER A 377 -4.06 2.47 21.75
CA SER A 377 -3.11 3.61 21.85
C SER A 377 -3.56 4.68 22.85
N SER A 378 -2.61 5.08 23.70
CA SER A 378 -2.81 6.09 24.75
C SER A 378 -3.19 7.47 24.19
N LYS A 379 -3.97 8.24 24.96
CA LYS A 379 -4.33 9.63 24.62
C LYS A 379 -3.11 10.53 24.43
N SER A 380 -2.03 10.32 25.21
CA SER A 380 -0.81 11.14 25.10
C SER A 380 -0.04 10.83 23.81
N GLU A 381 0.00 9.57 23.39
CA GLU A 381 0.65 9.14 22.14
C GLU A 381 -0.06 9.71 20.90
N LYS A 382 -1.40 9.69 20.90
CA LYS A 382 -2.19 10.32 19.81
C LYS A 382 -1.88 11.80 19.65
N ALA A 383 -1.79 12.53 20.78
CA ALA A 383 -1.47 13.96 20.76
C ALA A 383 0.00 14.21 20.36
N ARG A 384 0.95 13.37 20.80
CA ARG A 384 2.37 13.44 20.40
C ARG A 384 2.56 13.20 18.90
N LYS A 385 1.85 12.22 18.31
CA LYS A 385 1.87 11.98 16.85
C LYS A 385 1.45 13.24 16.08
N ARG A 386 0.39 13.92 16.53
CA ARG A 386 -0.06 15.18 15.93
C ARG A 386 0.97 16.31 16.06
N LEU A 387 1.69 16.40 17.18
CA LEU A 387 2.75 17.38 17.39
C LEU A 387 4.04 17.07 16.62
N HIS A 388 4.30 15.81 16.28
CA HIS A 388 5.40 15.44 15.40
C HIS A 388 5.16 16.01 13.99
N VAL A 389 3.94 15.84 13.47
CA VAL A 389 3.53 16.37 12.15
C VAL A 389 3.45 17.90 12.14
N ASN A 390 2.90 18.51 13.20
CA ASN A 390 2.84 19.96 13.35
C ASN A 390 3.24 20.38 14.77
N PRO A 391 4.51 20.78 14.97
CA PRO A 391 5.01 21.16 16.29
C PRO A 391 4.29 22.33 16.96
N ASN A 392 3.53 23.12 16.20
CA ASN A 392 2.80 24.29 16.68
C ASN A 392 1.27 24.10 16.65
N ASP A 393 0.76 22.85 16.54
CA ASP A 393 -0.68 22.57 16.67
C ASP A 393 -1.14 22.86 18.10
N THR A 394 -1.76 24.03 18.28
CA THR A 394 -2.30 24.47 19.59
C THR A 394 -3.37 23.55 20.16
N SER A 395 -4.10 22.81 19.33
CA SER A 395 -5.12 21.85 19.78
C SER A 395 -4.46 20.61 20.36
N ALA A 396 -3.49 20.04 19.64
CA ALA A 396 -2.72 18.89 20.12
C ALA A 396 -1.86 19.23 21.35
N LEU A 397 -1.29 20.44 21.41
CA LEU A 397 -0.57 20.91 22.60
C LEU A 397 -1.50 20.94 23.82
N ARG A 398 -2.71 21.51 23.69
CA ARG A 398 -3.68 21.58 24.79
C ARG A 398 -4.10 20.20 25.28
N GLU A 399 -4.37 19.29 24.35
CA GLU A 399 -4.75 17.91 24.64
C GLU A 399 -3.63 17.16 25.35
N LEU A 400 -2.40 17.25 24.85
CA LEU A 400 -1.23 16.61 25.46
C LEU A 400 -0.97 17.15 26.86
N ILE A 401 -0.96 18.48 27.05
CA ILE A 401 -0.71 19.08 28.37
C ILE A 401 -1.79 18.64 29.37
N LEU A 402 -3.05 18.57 28.95
CA LEU A 402 -4.14 18.15 29.81
C LEU A 402 -3.94 16.70 30.28
N VAL A 403 -3.60 15.78 29.38
CA VAL A 403 -3.30 14.37 29.72
C VAL A 403 -2.11 14.30 30.66
N LEU A 404 -0.97 14.89 30.28
CA LEU A 404 0.26 14.83 31.06
C LEU A 404 0.14 15.46 32.45
N ALA A 405 -0.75 16.44 32.64
CA ALA A 405 -0.93 17.12 33.93
C ALA A 405 -2.08 16.55 34.78
N THR A 406 -3.09 15.92 34.18
CA THR A 406 -4.35 15.63 34.87
C THR A 406 -4.93 14.24 34.64
N ASP A 407 -4.32 13.37 33.84
CA ASP A 407 -4.87 12.02 33.63
C ASP A 407 -4.97 11.22 34.95
N GLU A 408 -5.89 10.27 35.03
CA GLU A 408 -6.06 9.41 36.21
C GLU A 408 -4.92 8.38 36.31
N SER A 409 -4.43 7.90 35.16
CA SER A 409 -3.32 6.95 35.08
C SER A 409 -1.99 7.64 35.44
N PRO A 410 -1.23 7.15 36.43
CA PRO A 410 0.11 7.68 36.74
C PRO A 410 1.11 7.55 35.61
N ASP A 411 1.00 6.52 34.77
CA ASP A 411 1.94 6.23 33.68
C ASP A 411 1.81 7.25 32.53
N GLU A 412 0.66 7.93 32.45
CA GLU A 412 0.37 8.97 31.47
C GLU A 412 0.79 10.37 31.92
N ARG A 413 1.11 10.55 33.21
CA ARG A 413 1.40 11.88 33.75
C ARG A 413 2.88 12.18 33.74
N ASN A 414 3.22 13.39 33.30
CA ASN A 414 4.57 13.93 33.34
C ASN A 414 4.52 15.45 33.51
N GLY A 415 4.61 15.92 34.76
CA GLY A 415 4.51 17.35 35.07
C GLY A 415 5.63 18.21 34.46
N HIS A 416 6.83 17.65 34.26
CA HIS A 416 7.95 18.39 33.66
C HIS A 416 7.70 18.65 32.17
N GLU A 417 7.31 17.60 31.46
CA GLU A 417 6.98 17.67 30.03
C GLU A 417 5.71 18.49 29.79
N ALA A 418 4.69 18.35 30.65
CA ALA A 418 3.49 19.20 30.62
C ALA A 418 3.85 20.68 30.72
N LEU A 419 4.81 21.05 31.58
CA LEU A 419 5.23 22.44 31.75
C LEU A 419 6.00 22.97 30.54
N GLU A 420 6.84 22.14 29.91
CA GLU A 420 7.56 22.49 28.69
C GLU A 420 6.60 22.81 27.53
N TYR A 421 5.65 21.92 27.26
CA TYR A 421 4.62 22.15 26.23
C TYR A 421 3.69 23.31 26.59
N ALA A 422 3.38 23.51 27.87
CA ALA A 422 2.58 24.64 28.31
C ALA A 422 3.29 25.99 28.11
N GLN A 423 4.61 26.03 28.30
CA GLN A 423 5.42 27.22 28.00
C GLN A 423 5.46 27.48 26.49
N LYS A 424 5.65 26.43 25.67
CA LYS A 424 5.58 26.54 24.20
C LYS A 424 4.21 27.05 23.74
N LEU A 425 3.12 26.56 24.34
CA LEU A 425 1.77 27.03 24.03
C LEU A 425 1.59 28.50 24.45
N LEU A 426 2.14 28.92 25.58
CA LEU A 426 2.10 30.32 26.03
C LEU A 426 2.85 31.26 25.09
N ASP A 427 3.97 30.82 24.53
CA ASP A 427 4.73 31.61 23.55
C ASP A 427 3.93 31.81 22.24
N ILE A 428 3.06 30.86 21.89
CA ILE A 428 2.18 30.93 20.73
C ILE A 428 0.93 31.77 21.00
N THR A 429 0.24 31.55 22.13
CA THR A 429 -1.09 32.15 22.41
C THR A 429 -1.02 33.45 23.20
N GLY A 430 0.11 33.72 23.87
CA GLY A 430 0.31 34.86 24.75
C GLY A 430 -0.47 34.77 26.08
N GLN A 431 -0.21 35.72 26.99
CA GLN A 431 -0.84 35.75 28.32
C GLN A 431 -2.33 36.17 28.31
N SER A 432 -2.92 36.40 27.14
CA SER A 432 -4.34 36.76 26.98
C SER A 432 -5.27 35.55 26.87
N ASP A 433 -4.74 34.33 26.70
CA ASP A 433 -5.56 33.11 26.65
C ASP A 433 -5.72 32.47 28.03
N ALA A 434 -6.95 32.54 28.57
CA ALA A 434 -7.25 31.99 29.89
C ALA A 434 -7.03 30.47 29.98
N LEU A 435 -7.27 29.72 28.90
CA LEU A 435 -7.14 28.25 28.88
C LEU A 435 -5.68 27.82 28.97
N THR A 436 -4.78 28.48 28.24
CA THR A 436 -3.33 28.23 28.34
C THR A 436 -2.83 28.45 29.77
N LEU A 437 -3.29 29.51 30.44
CA LEU A 437 -2.92 29.78 31.84
C LEU A 437 -3.45 28.72 32.82
N VAL A 438 -4.61 28.12 32.54
CA VAL A 438 -5.15 26.99 33.31
C VAL A 438 -4.26 25.76 33.16
N LEU A 439 -3.86 25.44 31.93
CA LEU A 439 -2.99 24.29 31.67
C LEU A 439 -1.62 24.42 32.34
N ILE A 440 -1.03 25.62 32.34
CA ILE A 440 0.19 25.91 33.11
C ILE A 440 -0.03 25.67 34.60
N SER A 441 -1.17 26.12 35.16
CA SER A 441 -1.47 25.87 36.57
C SER A 441 -1.62 24.39 36.90
N ALA A 442 -2.18 23.59 35.98
CA ALA A 442 -2.30 22.15 36.13
C ALA A 442 -0.93 21.46 36.09
N ALA A 443 -0.05 21.85 35.18
CA ALA A 443 1.32 21.32 35.10
C ALA A 443 2.13 21.59 36.39
N TYR A 444 2.06 22.81 36.95
CA TYR A 444 2.68 23.11 38.25
C TYR A 444 2.07 22.31 39.40
N ALA A 445 0.76 22.06 39.38
CA ALA A 445 0.11 21.25 40.40
C ALA A 445 0.55 19.78 40.33
N GLU A 446 0.82 19.23 39.13
CA GLU A 446 1.37 17.88 38.97
C GLU A 446 2.78 17.76 39.57
N LEU A 447 3.59 18.81 39.44
CA LEU A 447 4.90 18.92 40.08
C LEU A 447 4.84 19.21 41.60
N GLN A 448 3.64 19.22 42.20
CA GLN A 448 3.39 19.59 43.61
C GLN A 448 3.79 21.02 43.98
N HIS A 449 3.97 21.90 42.98
CA HIS A 449 4.26 23.32 43.15
C HIS A 449 2.96 24.12 43.27
N PHE A 450 2.22 23.90 44.37
CA PHE A 450 0.85 24.41 44.55
C PHE A 450 0.75 25.93 44.74
N THR A 451 1.83 26.57 45.18
CA THR A 451 1.89 28.04 45.31
C THR A 451 1.86 28.68 43.92
N GLU A 452 2.72 28.20 43.02
CA GLU A 452 2.85 28.61 41.63
C GLU A 452 1.59 28.26 40.84
N ALA A 453 1.06 27.05 41.02
CA ALA A 453 -0.23 26.63 40.44
C ALA A 453 -1.36 27.59 40.83
N SER A 454 -1.43 27.99 42.11
CA SER A 454 -2.43 28.95 42.59
C SER A 454 -2.26 30.35 41.99
N GLU A 455 -1.03 30.80 41.77
CA GLU A 455 -0.76 32.09 41.13
C GLU A 455 -1.17 32.11 39.66
N TRP A 456 -0.82 31.07 38.89
CA TRP A 456 -1.23 30.91 37.51
C TRP A 456 -2.74 30.79 37.35
N ALA A 457 -3.40 30.02 38.23
CA ALA A 457 -4.86 29.92 38.24
C ALA A 457 -5.54 31.27 38.56
N ARG A 458 -4.96 32.11 39.44
CA ARG A 458 -5.48 33.47 39.67
C ARG A 458 -5.31 34.37 38.45
N LYS A 459 -4.20 34.26 37.72
CA LYS A 459 -4.00 34.96 36.45
C LYS A 459 -5.06 34.51 35.42
N ALA A 460 -5.27 33.20 35.27
CA ALA A 460 -6.30 32.64 34.41
C ALA A 460 -7.70 33.16 34.78
N LEU A 461 -8.05 33.21 36.07
CA LEU A 461 -9.33 33.73 36.54
C LEU A 461 -9.53 35.21 36.20
N LYS A 462 -8.48 36.03 36.31
CA LYS A 462 -8.53 37.44 35.94
C LYS A 462 -8.80 37.60 34.45
N VAL A 463 -8.09 36.84 33.61
CA VAL A 463 -8.26 36.86 32.14
C VAL A 463 -9.65 36.34 31.74
N ALA A 464 -10.12 35.24 32.32
CA ALA A 464 -11.46 34.69 32.06
C ALA A 464 -12.58 35.68 32.41
N LYS A 465 -12.44 36.43 33.52
CA LYS A 465 -13.40 37.49 33.90
C LYS A 465 -13.40 38.66 32.92
N VAL A 466 -12.21 39.10 32.48
CA VAL A 466 -12.07 40.18 31.47
C VAL A 466 -12.71 39.74 30.14
N ASN A 467 -12.49 38.50 29.73
CA ASN A 467 -13.03 37.91 28.50
C ASN A 467 -14.50 37.46 28.65
N LYS A 468 -15.15 37.74 29.79
CA LYS A 468 -16.56 37.40 30.10
C LYS A 468 -16.88 35.88 30.00
N GLN A 469 -15.88 35.02 30.21
CA GLN A 469 -16.03 33.56 30.23
C GLN A 469 -16.53 33.10 31.61
N LYS A 470 -17.85 33.20 31.83
CA LYS A 470 -18.48 32.91 33.14
C LYS A 470 -18.25 31.47 33.61
N ASP A 471 -18.41 30.49 32.72
CA ASP A 471 -18.25 29.07 33.05
C ASP A 471 -16.81 28.74 33.47
N LEU A 472 -15.85 29.13 32.64
CA LEU A 472 -14.42 28.96 32.93
C LEU A 472 -14.01 29.66 34.23
N SER A 473 -14.56 30.84 34.52
CA SER A 473 -14.27 31.56 35.78
C SER A 473 -14.73 30.77 37.01
N VAL A 474 -15.86 30.08 36.95
CA VAL A 474 -16.35 29.22 38.04
C VAL A 474 -15.44 28.00 38.20
N ARG A 475 -15.05 27.36 37.09
CA ARG A 475 -14.11 26.22 37.09
C ARG A 475 -12.76 26.58 37.69
N VAL A 476 -12.13 27.67 37.22
CA VAL A 476 -10.82 28.12 37.72
C VAL A 476 -10.88 28.47 39.21
N GLN A 477 -11.98 29.05 39.68
CA GLN A 477 -12.16 29.35 41.11
C GLN A 477 -12.17 28.08 41.97
N ARG A 478 -12.73 26.98 41.45
CA ARG A 478 -12.66 25.65 42.08
C ARG A 478 -11.21 25.13 42.08
N TYR A 479 -10.47 25.29 41.00
CA TYR A 479 -9.07 24.84 40.89
C TYR A 479 -8.18 25.54 41.92
N ILE A 480 -8.33 26.86 42.10
CA ILE A 480 -7.62 27.62 43.15
C ILE A 480 -7.89 27.04 44.54
N ASN A 481 -9.12 26.62 44.83
CA ASN A 481 -9.47 26.03 46.12
C ASN A 481 -8.85 24.64 46.30
N LEU A 482 -8.73 23.84 45.24
CA LEU A 482 -8.03 22.56 45.26
C LEU A 482 -6.53 22.75 45.52
N TYR A 483 -5.88 23.67 44.80
CA TYR A 483 -4.45 23.95 44.98
C TYR A 483 -4.11 24.49 46.36
N LYS A 484 -4.96 25.33 46.96
CA LYS A 484 -4.81 25.77 48.36
C LYS A 484 -4.82 24.62 49.38
N ARG A 485 -5.48 23.50 49.03
CA ARG A 485 -5.53 22.29 49.84
C ARG A 485 -4.45 21.28 49.44
N SER A 486 -3.52 21.67 48.56
CA SER A 486 -2.48 20.81 47.98
C SER A 486 -3.04 19.60 47.24
N ILE A 487 -4.16 19.79 46.52
CA ILE A 487 -4.83 18.76 45.72
C ILE A 487 -4.66 19.10 44.23
N PRO A 488 -4.06 18.22 43.41
CA PRO A 488 -3.92 18.46 41.97
C PRO A 488 -5.23 18.15 41.21
N LEU A 489 -5.31 18.58 39.95
CA LEU A 489 -6.46 18.28 39.08
C LEU A 489 -6.36 16.87 38.51
N ARG A 490 -7.48 16.16 38.43
CA ARG A 490 -7.55 14.78 37.89
C ARG A 490 -8.82 14.55 37.07
N GLY A 491 -8.70 13.84 35.95
CA GLY A 491 -9.80 13.28 35.17
C GLY A 491 -10.86 14.30 34.74
N GLU A 492 -12.13 13.91 34.75
CA GLU A 492 -13.29 14.74 34.37
C GLU A 492 -13.48 16.01 35.22
N ALA A 493 -12.69 16.19 36.29
CA ALA A 493 -12.68 17.42 37.08
C ALA A 493 -11.78 18.53 36.49
N ALA A 494 -11.00 18.25 35.44
CA ALA A 494 -10.06 19.17 34.77
C ALA A 494 -10.69 20.00 33.65
#